data_AF-A0A7S3GS87-F1
#
_entry.id   AF-A0A7S3GS87-F1
#
_cell.length_a   1.000
_cell.length_b   1.000
_cell.length_c   1.000
_cell.angle_alpha   90.00
_cell.angle_beta   90.00
_cell.angle_gamma   90.00
#
_symmetry.space_group_name_H-M   'P 1'
#
loop_
_entity.id
_entity.type
_entity.pdbx_description
1 polymer ?
#
loop_
_entity_poly.entity_id
_entity_poly.type
_entity_poly.pdbx_seq_one_letter_code
_entity_poly.pdbx_strand_id
1 'polypeptide(L)'
;EQLLKNALFRHFPQLQGKISYIDVGTPQSNEHYLGRTSSYGLDQSVDRFLDPTLRIAVPGLSGLYLTGQDLICDGVFPQPIVAWITLSKVLGVTSPDFWLLFCDFALSVGRRVLFDRTYAPKNP
;
A
#
# COMPACT_ATOMS: atom_id res chain seq x y z
N GLU A 1 -5.36 11.30 -23.46
CA GLU A 1 -5.33 10.01 -24.19
C GLU A 1 -4.39 10.00 -25.40
N GLN A 2 -4.61 10.85 -26.41
CA GLN A 2 -3.80 10.84 -27.64
C GLN A 2 -2.29 11.04 -27.40
N LEU A 3 -1.92 11.90 -26.45
CA LEU A 3 -0.53 12.12 -26.04
C LEU A 3 0.12 10.83 -25.49
N LEU A 4 -0.60 10.07 -24.66
CA LEU A 4 -0.12 8.80 -24.09
C LEU A 4 0.05 7.74 -25.17
N LYS A 5 -0.91 7.64 -26.11
CA LYS A 5 -0.82 6.75 -27.28
C LYS A 5 0.41 7.06 -28.13
N ASN A 6 0.62 8.34 -28.45
CA ASN A 6 1.75 8.76 -29.27
C ASN A 6 3.09 8.46 -28.57
N ALA A 7 3.19 8.67 -27.25
CA ALA A 7 4.36 8.30 -26.47
C ALA A 7 4.57 6.78 -26.45
N LEU A 8 3.51 5.98 -26.24
CA LEU A 8 3.55 4.52 -26.28
C LEU A 8 4.09 4.02 -27.63
N PHE A 9 3.54 4.46 -28.76
CA PHE A 9 3.96 4.01 -30.08
C PHE A 9 5.34 4.51 -30.50
N ARG A 10 5.80 5.65 -29.95
CA ARG A 10 7.18 6.10 -30.13
C ARG A 10 8.18 5.10 -29.52
N HIS A 11 7.88 4.55 -28.34
CA HIS A 11 8.75 3.59 -27.67
C HIS A 11 8.48 2.13 -28.09
N PHE A 12 7.25 1.83 -28.50
CA PHE A 12 6.78 0.48 -28.83
C PHE A 12 5.92 0.49 -30.10
N PRO A 13 6.51 0.75 -31.28
CA PRO A 13 5.77 0.86 -32.54
C PRO A 13 5.02 -0.42 -32.93
N GLN A 14 5.53 -1.59 -32.51
CA GLN A 14 4.91 -2.90 -32.77
C GLN A 14 3.54 -3.11 -32.09
N LEU A 15 3.14 -2.20 -31.18
CA LEU A 15 1.83 -2.22 -30.52
C LEU A 15 0.76 -1.43 -31.29
N GLN A 16 1.13 -0.75 -32.38
CA GLN A 16 0.17 -0.03 -33.22
C GLN A 16 -0.86 -1.00 -33.81
N GLY A 17 -2.14 -0.64 -33.71
CA GLY A 17 -3.25 -1.51 -34.14
C GLY A 17 -3.57 -2.67 -33.21
N LYS A 18 -2.85 -2.84 -32.09
CA LYS A 18 -3.08 -3.94 -31.13
C LYS A 18 -3.80 -3.51 -29.84
N ILE A 19 -4.21 -2.25 -29.74
CA ILE A 19 -4.95 -1.75 -28.57
C ILE A 19 -6.43 -2.08 -28.73
N SER A 20 -6.97 -2.92 -27.85
CA SER A 20 -8.38 -3.29 -27.81
C SER A 20 -9.23 -2.37 -26.92
N TYR A 21 -8.64 -1.82 -25.87
CA TYR A 21 -9.33 -0.99 -24.88
C TYR A 21 -8.36 -0.03 -24.19
N ILE A 22 -8.88 1.13 -23.77
CA ILE A 22 -8.13 2.14 -23.02
C ILE A 22 -9.04 2.70 -21.94
N ASP A 23 -8.49 2.73 -20.73
CA ASP A 23 -9.07 3.43 -19.59
C ASP A 23 -7.98 4.31 -18.97
N VAL A 24 -8.38 5.48 -18.47
CA VAL A 24 -7.45 6.50 -17.97
C VAL A 24 -7.95 7.00 -16.61
N GLY A 25 -7.15 6.74 -15.58
CA GLY A 25 -7.33 7.36 -14.27
C GLY A 25 -6.99 8.86 -14.33
N THR A 26 -7.84 9.67 -13.73
CA THR A 26 -7.62 11.12 -13.56
C THR A 26 -7.59 11.47 -12.06
N PRO A 27 -7.09 12.66 -11.66
CA PRO A 27 -7.23 13.11 -10.26
C PRO A 27 -8.68 13.09 -9.76
N GLN A 28 -9.66 13.34 -10.65
CA GLN A 28 -11.08 13.23 -10.33
C GLN A 28 -11.53 11.78 -10.12
N SER A 29 -10.93 10.83 -10.84
CA SER A 29 -11.14 9.39 -10.59
C SER A 29 -10.60 9.01 -9.21
N ASN A 30 -9.42 9.51 -8.83
CA ASN A 30 -8.88 9.29 -7.49
C ASN A 30 -9.80 9.89 -6.42
N GLU A 31 -10.28 11.11 -6.62
CA GLU A 31 -11.22 11.76 -5.70
C GLU A 31 -12.49 10.93 -5.54
N HIS A 32 -13.05 10.42 -6.64
CA HIS A 32 -14.26 9.60 -6.63
C HIS A 32 -14.08 8.29 -5.82
N TYR A 33 -12.95 7.59 -5.98
CA TYR A 33 -12.74 6.29 -5.34
C TYR A 33 -12.06 6.34 -3.97
N LEU A 34 -11.23 7.35 -3.73
CA LEU A 34 -10.39 7.45 -2.53
C LEU A 34 -10.78 8.61 -1.62
N GLY A 35 -11.64 9.53 -2.07
CA GLY A 35 -11.94 10.79 -1.36
C GLY A 35 -10.73 11.72 -1.26
N ARG A 36 -9.76 11.56 -2.16
CA ARG A 36 -8.54 12.36 -2.25
C ARG A 36 -7.96 12.32 -3.65
N THR A 37 -7.24 13.37 -4.03
CA THR A 37 -6.68 13.55 -5.37
C THR A 37 -5.52 12.61 -5.71
N SER A 38 -4.87 12.00 -4.70
CA SER A 38 -3.71 11.12 -4.84
C SER A 38 -3.89 9.82 -4.05
N SER A 39 -3.41 8.71 -4.62
CA SER A 39 -3.31 7.42 -3.92
C SER A 39 -2.23 7.39 -2.84
N TYR A 40 -1.17 8.18 -3.05
CA TYR A 40 -0.07 8.36 -2.12
C TYR A 40 -0.42 9.56 -1.24
N GLY A 41 -0.42 9.34 0.08
CA GLY A 41 -1.04 10.23 1.06
C GLY A 41 -0.21 11.48 1.27
N LEU A 42 0.49 11.55 2.41
CA LEU A 42 1.44 12.61 2.66
C LEU A 42 2.67 12.43 1.76
N ASP A 43 3.28 13.53 1.32
CA ASP A 43 4.49 13.49 0.48
C ASP A 43 5.66 12.81 1.20
N GLN A 44 6.52 12.10 0.46
CA GLN A 44 7.68 11.39 1.01
C GLN A 44 8.89 12.30 1.23
N SER A 45 8.68 13.41 1.93
CA SER A 45 9.74 14.37 2.25
C SER A 45 10.51 13.96 3.52
N VAL A 46 11.79 14.32 3.59
CA VAL A 46 12.63 14.11 4.79
C VAL A 46 11.99 14.76 6.02
N ASP A 47 11.42 15.95 5.87
CA ASP A 47 10.75 16.68 6.95
C ASP A 47 9.58 15.88 7.54
N ARG A 48 8.78 15.21 6.70
CA ARG A 48 7.69 14.33 7.17
C ARG A 48 8.24 13.18 8.03
N PHE A 49 9.29 12.50 7.56
CA PHE A 49 9.85 11.36 8.30
C PHE A 49 10.45 11.74 9.66
N LEU A 50 10.86 12.99 9.81
CA LEU A 50 11.41 13.54 11.05
C LEU A 50 10.35 14.22 11.92
N ASP A 51 9.10 14.34 11.45
CA ASP A 51 8.02 14.98 12.19
C ASP A 51 7.63 14.14 13.43
N PRO A 52 7.88 14.65 14.65
CA PRO A 52 7.57 13.91 15.86
C PRO A 52 6.06 13.83 16.15
N THR A 53 5.21 14.56 15.42
CA THR A 53 3.75 14.52 15.58
C THR A 53 3.13 13.35 14.80
N LEU A 54 3.77 12.93 13.70
CA LEU A 54 3.31 11.83 12.86
C LEU A 54 3.79 10.48 13.42
N ARG A 55 3.15 10.05 14.51
CA ARG A 55 3.45 8.79 15.19
C ARG A 55 2.18 7.97 15.39
N ILE A 56 2.34 6.66 15.54
CA ILE A 56 1.20 5.73 15.65
C ILE A 56 0.32 6.07 16.86
N ALA A 57 0.86 6.20 18.07
CA ALA A 57 0.08 6.62 19.23
C ALA A 57 0.08 8.15 19.34
N VAL A 58 -1.06 8.79 19.09
CA VAL A 58 -1.12 10.25 18.96
C VAL A 58 -0.86 10.95 20.30
N PRO A 59 0.09 11.90 20.37
CA PRO A 59 0.39 12.61 21.61
C PRO A 59 -0.81 13.41 22.11
N GLY A 60 -1.12 13.29 23.40
CA GLY A 60 -2.23 14.02 24.01
C GLY A 60 -3.63 13.46 23.70
N LEU A 61 -3.75 12.42 22.86
CA LEU A 61 -5.02 11.78 22.52
C LEU A 61 -4.97 10.27 22.82
N SER A 62 -5.34 9.91 24.05
CA SER A 62 -5.38 8.52 24.48
C SER A 62 -6.40 7.71 23.67
N GLY A 63 -6.03 6.51 23.24
CA GLY A 63 -6.89 5.62 22.47
C GLY A 63 -6.97 5.92 20.98
N LEU A 64 -6.32 7.00 20.49
CA LEU A 64 -6.22 7.28 19.07
C LEU A 64 -4.90 6.75 18.49
N TYR A 65 -5.03 5.85 17.51
CA TYR A 65 -3.90 5.24 16.82
C TYR A 65 -3.96 5.51 15.32
N LEU A 66 -2.86 6.03 14.76
CA LEU A 66 -2.66 6.21 13.33
C LEU A 66 -1.98 4.98 12.73
N THR A 67 -2.42 4.57 11.55
CA THR A 67 -1.87 3.42 10.81
C THR A 67 -1.91 3.68 9.32
N GLY A 68 -1.28 2.82 8.52
CA GLY A 68 -1.18 2.96 7.06
C GLY A 68 0.12 3.59 6.58
N GLN A 69 0.19 3.87 5.28
CA GLN A 69 1.43 4.20 4.57
C GLN A 69 2.15 5.45 5.08
N ASP A 70 1.40 6.44 5.57
CA ASP A 70 1.94 7.74 5.96
C ASP A 70 2.87 7.65 7.19
N LEU A 71 2.80 6.55 7.95
CA LEU A 71 3.62 6.33 9.15
C LEU A 71 5.01 5.78 8.85
N ILE A 72 5.18 5.11 7.70
CA ILE A 72 6.47 4.58 7.25
C ILE A 72 6.67 5.04 5.82
N CYS A 73 6.21 4.27 4.83
CA CYS A 73 6.34 4.64 3.43
C CYS A 73 5.20 4.05 2.61
N ASP A 74 5.04 4.60 1.40
CA ASP A 74 4.11 4.08 0.42
C ASP A 74 4.57 2.74 -0.16
N GLY A 75 3.61 1.98 -0.68
CA GLY A 75 3.83 0.65 -1.23
C GLY A 75 2.72 -0.30 -0.78
N VAL A 76 2.88 -1.59 -1.04
CA VAL A 76 2.01 -2.63 -0.45
C VAL A 76 2.77 -3.50 0.55
N PHE A 77 4.10 -3.55 0.40
CA PHE A 77 5.02 -4.29 1.25
C PHE A 77 5.20 -3.72 2.67
N PRO A 78 5.26 -2.39 2.90
CA PRO A 78 5.45 -1.86 4.25
C PRO A 78 4.18 -1.93 5.12
N GLN A 79 2.99 -2.08 4.53
CA GLN A 79 1.71 -2.02 5.25
C GLN A 79 1.56 -3.05 6.37
N PRO A 80 1.90 -4.34 6.18
CA PRO A 80 1.90 -5.30 7.27
C PRO A 80 2.79 -4.89 8.44
N ILE A 81 3.95 -4.29 8.15
CA ILE A 81 4.88 -3.83 9.18
C ILE A 81 4.26 -2.69 9.99
N VAL A 82 3.65 -1.69 9.32
CA VAL A 82 2.93 -0.61 10.00
C VAL A 82 1.80 -1.18 10.87
N ALA A 83 1.03 -2.13 10.35
CA ALA A 83 -0.07 -2.75 11.07
C ALA A 83 0.43 -3.46 12.34
N TRP A 84 1.55 -4.18 12.28
CA TRP A 84 2.14 -4.83 13.45
C TRP A 84 2.64 -3.83 14.50
N ILE A 85 3.30 -2.75 14.09
CA ILE A 85 3.74 -1.73 15.04
C ILE A 85 2.51 -1.05 15.66
N THR A 86 1.44 -0.82 14.88
CA THR A 86 0.17 -0.29 15.40
C THR A 86 -0.42 -1.22 16.44
N LEU A 87 -0.52 -2.52 16.13
CA LEU A 87 -1.03 -3.53 17.04
C LEU A 87 -0.22 -3.58 18.35
N SER A 88 1.10 -3.43 18.25
CA SER A 88 1.98 -3.39 19.43
C SER A 88 1.67 -2.21 20.36
N LYS A 89 1.20 -1.08 19.82
CA LYS A 89 0.80 0.11 20.59
C LYS A 89 -0.62 -0.01 21.16
N VAL A 90 -1.50 -0.76 20.49
CA VAL A 90 -2.88 -1.01 20.94
C VAL A 90 -2.92 -2.06 22.05
N LEU A 91 -2.30 -3.22 21.85
CA LEU A 91 -2.39 -4.37 22.76
C LEU A 91 -1.19 -4.51 23.70
N GLY A 92 -0.04 -3.95 23.33
CA GLY A 92 1.23 -4.21 24.01
C GLY A 92 1.91 -5.49 23.51
N VAL A 93 3.24 -5.44 23.35
CA VAL A 93 4.06 -6.56 22.85
C VAL A 93 4.07 -7.79 23.78
N THR A 94 3.71 -7.61 25.04
CA THR A 94 3.62 -8.70 26.03
C THR A 94 2.24 -9.36 26.06
N SER A 95 1.24 -8.80 25.37
CA SER A 95 -0.10 -9.35 25.34
C SER A 95 -0.14 -10.66 24.53
N PRO A 96 -0.79 -11.72 25.03
CA PRO A 96 -1.04 -12.94 24.25
C PRO A 96 -1.81 -12.64 22.95
N ASP A 97 -2.74 -11.69 22.97
CA ASP A 97 -3.57 -11.34 21.81
C ASP A 97 -2.73 -10.75 20.67
N PHE A 98 -1.68 -9.98 21.01
CA PHE A 98 -0.73 -9.47 20.01
C PHE A 98 -0.06 -10.62 19.25
N TRP A 99 0.45 -11.62 19.99
CA TRP A 99 1.13 -12.76 19.40
C TRP A 99 0.20 -13.69 18.63
N LEU A 100 -1.04 -13.87 19.10
CA LEU A 100 -2.05 -14.64 18.37
C LEU A 100 -2.33 -14.03 16.99
N LEU A 101 -2.59 -12.72 16.93
CA LEU A 101 -2.86 -12.02 15.67
C LEU A 101 -1.64 -11.96 14.74
N PHE A 102 -0.45 -11.73 15.30
CA PHE A 102 0.79 -11.74 14.53
C PHE A 102 1.04 -13.12 13.90
N CYS A 103 0.95 -14.19 14.70
CA CYS A 103 1.17 -15.55 14.24
C CYS A 103 0.12 -15.98 13.22
N ASP A 104 -1.16 -15.64 13.40
CA ASP A 104 -2.21 -15.96 12.42
C ASP A 104 -1.90 -15.33 11.05
N PHE A 105 -1.56 -14.04 11.03
CA PHE A 105 -1.16 -13.37 9.80
C PHE A 105 0.09 -14.00 9.18
N ALA A 106 1.14 -14.24 9.99
CA ALA A 106 2.39 -14.82 9.50
C ALA A 106 2.20 -16.23 8.92
N LEU A 107 1.39 -17.07 9.58
CA LEU A 107 1.02 -18.40 9.10
C LEU A 107 0.17 -18.32 7.83
N SER A 108 -0.77 -17.39 7.75
CA SER A 108 -1.61 -17.17 6.57
C SER A 108 -0.78 -16.77 5.35
N VAL A 109 0.13 -15.81 5.51
CA VAL A 109 1.07 -15.40 4.45
C VAL A 109 2.02 -16.53 4.08
N GLY A 110 2.63 -17.18 5.07
CA GLY A 110 3.54 -18.30 4.84
C GLY A 110 2.86 -19.45 4.11
N ARG A 111 1.62 -19.79 4.50
CA ARG A 111 0.83 -20.83 3.83
C ARG A 111 0.53 -20.47 2.38
N ARG A 112 0.15 -19.21 2.11
CA ARG A 112 -0.09 -18.73 0.74
C ARG A 112 1.19 -18.81 -0.10
N VAL A 113 2.30 -18.28 0.41
CA VAL A 113 3.58 -18.25 -0.32
C VAL A 113 4.12 -19.65 -0.61
N LEU A 114 4.01 -20.59 0.34
CA LEU A 114 4.60 -21.92 0.22
C LEU A 114 3.70 -22.93 -0.51
N PHE A 115 2.38 -22.83 -0.36
CA PHE A 115 1.46 -23.88 -0.81
C PHE A 115 0.44 -23.42 -1.85
N ASP A 116 0.19 -22.11 -1.98
CA ASP A 116 -0.76 -21.60 -2.96
C ASP A 116 -0.07 -21.49 -4.33
N ARG A 117 -0.15 -22.57 -5.11
CA ARG A 117 0.41 -22.68 -6.47
C ARG A 117 -0.40 -21.93 -7.53
N THR A 118 -1.33 -21.07 -7.14
CA THR A 118 -2.10 -20.22 -8.08
C THR A 118 -1.22 -19.21 -8.83
N TYR A 119 0.03 -19.03 -8.40
CA TYR A 119 1.08 -18.29 -9.11
C TYR A 119 2.13 -19.19 -9.78
N ALA A 120 1.70 -20.30 -10.39
CA ALA A 120 2.53 -20.93 -11.41
C ALA A 120 2.59 -19.99 -12.62
N PRO A 121 3.78 -19.56 -13.10
CA PRO A 121 3.85 -18.86 -14.37
C PRO A 121 3.15 -19.75 -15.41
N LYS A 122 2.11 -19.23 -16.06
CA LYS A 122 1.63 -19.86 -17.28
C LYS A 122 2.86 -19.92 -18.20
N ASN A 123 3.30 -21.13 -18.53
CA ASN A 123 4.40 -21.33 -19.48
C ASN A 123 4.17 -20.45 -20.73
N PRO A 124 5.27 -19.97 -21.36
CA PRO A 124 5.20 -19.01 -22.47
C PRO A 124 4.33 -19.47 -23.63
#